data_AF-A0A5Y9DLD1-F1
#
_entry.id   AF-A0A5Y9DLD1-F1
#
_cell.length_a   1.000
_cell.length_b   1.000
_cell.length_c   1.000
_cell.angle_alpha   90.00
_cell.angle_beta   90.00
_cell.angle_gamma   90.00
#
_symmetry.space_group_name_H-M   'P 1'
#
loop_
_entity.id
_entity.type
_entity.pdbx_description
1 polymer ?
#
loop_
_entity_poly.entity_id
_entity_poly.type
_entity_poly.pdbx_seq_one_letter_code
_entity_poly.pdbx_strand_id
1 'polypeptide(L)'
;MDFILNVLINIIAFVCFLVGGNAIKKEEQLMGKAVGSLSIAGLAIVGTGLILSGVEELHTYMYIILVIEIVILFANVFMNYLSKLGKSEVLIGVCVLILTMFNLFTYVAYVVLTFVFY
;
A
#
# COMPACT_ATOMS: atom_id res chain seq x y z
N MET A 1 -6.78 3.80 -22.16
CA MET A 1 -6.94 2.63 -21.25
C MET A 1 -6.36 2.95 -19.86
N ASP A 2 -6.01 4.23 -19.65
CA ASP A 2 -4.91 4.65 -18.78
C ASP A 2 -5.48 5.16 -17.46
N PHE A 3 -6.65 5.80 -17.54
CA PHE A 3 -7.53 6.05 -16.40
C PHE A 3 -7.86 4.78 -15.60
N ILE A 4 -8.20 3.68 -16.29
CA ILE A 4 -8.54 2.42 -15.62
C ILE A 4 -7.31 1.90 -14.85
N LEU A 5 -6.13 1.94 -15.45
CA LEU A 5 -4.90 1.47 -14.83
C LEU A 5 -4.53 2.32 -13.61
N ASN A 6 -4.61 3.64 -13.71
CA ASN A 6 -4.38 4.56 -12.60
C ASN A 6 -5.35 4.29 -11.45
N VAL A 7 -6.65 4.18 -11.75
CA VAL A 7 -7.68 3.85 -10.74
C VAL A 7 -7.38 2.49 -10.09
N LEU A 8 -6.92 1.51 -10.85
CA LEU A 8 -6.62 0.17 -10.34
C LEU A 8 -5.40 0.17 -9.41
N ILE A 9 -4.32 0.87 -9.77
CA ILE A 9 -3.14 1.06 -8.90
C ILE A 9 -3.56 1.74 -7.59
N ASN A 10 -4.33 2.83 -7.68
CA ASN A 10 -4.83 3.55 -6.51
C ASN A 10 -5.68 2.65 -5.59
N ILE A 11 -6.61 1.87 -6.16
CA ILE A 11 -7.46 0.96 -5.39
C ILE A 11 -6.62 -0.12 -4.70
N ILE A 12 -5.63 -0.70 -5.38
CA ILE A 12 -4.78 -1.73 -4.79
C ILE A 12 -3.95 -1.13 -3.65
N ALA A 13 -3.29 0.00 -3.87
CA ALA A 13 -2.52 0.68 -2.83
C ALA A 13 -3.38 1.04 -1.61
N PHE A 14 -4.62 1.50 -1.85
CA PHE A 14 -5.61 1.76 -0.79
C PHE A 14 -5.90 0.49 0.03
N VAL A 15 -6.17 -0.63 -0.63
CA VAL A 15 -6.43 -1.90 0.05
C VAL A 15 -5.19 -2.39 0.80
N CYS A 16 -3.98 -2.23 0.24
CA CYS A 16 -2.73 -2.56 0.91
C CYS A 16 -2.58 -1.82 2.24
N PHE A 17 -2.83 -0.51 2.28
CA PHE A 17 -2.77 0.27 3.52
C PHE A 17 -3.87 -0.12 4.51
N LEU A 18 -5.09 -0.40 4.05
CA LEU A 18 -6.17 -0.86 4.92
C LEU A 18 -5.87 -2.22 5.56
N VAL A 19 -5.39 -3.18 4.76
CA VAL A 19 -5.09 -4.54 5.22
C VAL A 19 -3.87 -4.52 6.14
N GLY A 20 -2.80 -3.81 5.77
CA GLY A 20 -1.60 -3.65 6.60
C GLY A 20 -1.91 -3.00 7.95
N GLY A 21 -2.66 -1.89 7.94
CA GLY A 21 -3.08 -1.18 9.15
C GLY A 21 -3.94 -1.99 10.12
N ASN A 22 -4.67 -3.00 9.62
CA ASN A 22 -5.55 -3.85 10.42
C ASN A 22 -4.94 -5.21 10.81
N ALA A 23 -3.77 -5.57 10.28
CA ALA A 23 -3.16 -6.89 10.53
C ALA A 23 -2.58 -7.07 11.95
N ILE A 24 -2.35 -5.96 12.66
CA ILE A 24 -1.82 -5.94 14.04
C ILE A 24 -2.92 -5.44 14.98
N LYS A 25 -3.17 -6.17 16.07
CA LYS A 25 -4.07 -5.69 17.14
C LYS A 25 -3.51 -4.40 17.71
N LYS A 26 -4.31 -3.32 17.61
CA LYS A 26 -3.93 -1.94 18.03
C LYS A 26 -3.56 -1.81 19.52
N GLU A 27 -3.87 -2.82 20.33
CA GLU A 27 -4.00 -2.66 21.78
C GLU A 27 -2.70 -2.81 22.58
N GLU A 28 -1.63 -3.44 22.08
CA GLU A 28 -0.48 -3.75 22.96
C GLU A 28 0.95 -3.44 22.47
N GLN A 29 1.20 -2.92 21.27
CA GLN A 29 2.59 -2.68 20.84
C GLN A 29 2.79 -1.36 20.07
N LEU A 30 3.89 -0.65 20.39
CA LEU A 30 4.43 0.50 19.64
C LEU A 30 4.41 0.27 18.12
N MET A 31 4.63 -0.98 17.72
CA MET A 31 4.64 -1.43 16.33
C MET A 31 3.26 -1.29 15.65
N GLY A 32 2.16 -1.62 16.34
CA GLY A 32 0.81 -1.42 15.81
C GLY A 32 0.47 0.05 15.59
N LYS A 33 0.95 0.93 16.48
CA LYS A 33 0.80 2.39 16.33
C LYS A 33 1.57 2.91 15.10
N ALA A 34 2.81 2.42 14.88
CA ALA A 34 3.63 2.81 13.74
C ALA A 34 3.04 2.33 12.40
N VAL A 35 2.58 1.08 12.32
CA VAL A 35 1.92 0.56 11.11
C VAL A 35 0.62 1.32 10.85
N GLY A 36 -0.17 1.60 11.89
CA GLY A 36 -1.40 2.37 11.78
C GLY A 36 -1.18 3.80 11.28
N SER A 37 -0.18 4.52 11.80
CA SER A 37 0.12 5.88 11.36
C SER A 37 0.64 5.92 9.91
N LEU A 38 1.51 5.00 9.52
CA LEU A 38 1.97 4.86 8.13
C LEU A 38 0.82 4.53 7.18
N SER A 39 -0.09 3.66 7.60
CA SER A 39 -1.27 3.31 6.80
C SER A 39 -2.18 4.51 6.60
N ILE A 40 -2.41 5.32 7.64
CA ILE A 40 -3.18 6.57 7.53
C ILE A 40 -2.50 7.57 6.58
N ALA A 41 -1.18 7.76 6.72
CA ALA A 41 -0.42 8.63 5.83
C ALA A 41 -0.50 8.15 4.38
N GLY A 42 -0.34 6.85 4.14
CA GLY A 42 -0.50 6.23 2.84
C GLY A 42 -1.89 6.44 2.24
N LEU A 43 -2.95 6.20 3.01
CA LEU A 43 -4.33 6.43 2.59
C LEU A 43 -4.60 7.89 2.21
N ALA A 44 -4.01 8.85 2.93
CA ALA A 44 -4.13 10.27 2.59
C ALA A 44 -3.49 10.57 1.23
N ILE A 45 -2.29 10.04 0.97
CA ILE A 45 -1.60 10.22 -0.32
C ILE A 45 -2.38 9.53 -1.45
N VAL A 46 -2.97 8.36 -1.19
CA VAL A 46 -3.82 7.66 -2.17
C VAL A 46 -5.05 8.47 -2.54
N GLY A 47 -5.68 9.12 -1.57
CA GLY A 47 -6.77 10.06 -1.82
C GLY A 47 -6.36 11.18 -2.78
N THR A 48 -5.15 11.72 -2.62
CA THR A 48 -4.60 12.73 -3.52
C THR A 48 -4.36 12.19 -4.93
N GLY A 49 -3.79 10.98 -5.06
CA GLY A 49 -3.53 10.37 -6.36
C GLY A 49 -4.80 10.00 -7.14
N LEU A 50 -5.89 9.63 -6.45
CA LEU A 50 -7.19 9.42 -7.08
C LEU A 50 -7.76 10.70 -7.70
N ILE A 51 -7.59 11.84 -7.04
CA ILE A 51 -8.03 13.15 -7.57
C ILE A 51 -7.21 13.53 -8.81
N LEU A 52 -5.93 13.18 -8.84
CA LEU A 52 -5.01 13.53 -9.93
C LEU A 52 -5.08 12.60 -11.14
N SER A 53 -5.66 11.40 -11.03
CA SER A 53 -5.64 10.33 -12.05
C SER A 53 -6.33 10.63 -13.39
N GLY A 54 -6.69 11.89 -13.67
CA GLY A 54 -7.26 12.36 -14.94
C GLY A 54 -6.25 12.73 -16.04
N VAL A 55 -4.95 12.47 -15.85
CA VAL A 55 -3.89 12.79 -16.84
C VAL A 55 -3.67 11.59 -17.80
N GLU A 56 -3.53 11.88 -19.10
CA GLU A 56 -3.78 10.93 -20.20
C GLU A 56 -2.58 10.09 -20.68
N GLU A 57 -1.38 10.23 -20.11
CA GLU A 57 -0.21 9.50 -20.63
C GLU A 57 0.06 8.17 -19.91
N LEU A 58 0.08 7.08 -20.70
CA LEU A 58 0.39 5.73 -20.23
C LEU A 58 1.88 5.44 -20.40
N HIS A 59 2.51 5.01 -19.31
CA HIS A 59 3.93 4.64 -19.34
C HIS A 59 4.17 3.21 -18.84
N THR A 60 5.18 2.55 -19.40
CA THR A 60 5.57 1.17 -19.06
C THR A 60 5.82 0.97 -17.56
N TYR A 61 6.31 2.00 -16.85
CA TYR A 61 6.54 1.92 -15.40
C TYR A 61 5.24 1.69 -14.61
N MET A 62 4.08 2.14 -15.10
CA MET A 62 2.81 1.95 -14.40
C MET A 62 2.44 0.47 -14.28
N TYR A 63 2.73 -0.33 -15.31
CA TYR A 63 2.54 -1.79 -15.25
C TYR A 63 3.47 -2.46 -14.24
N ILE A 64 4.72 -1.98 -14.13
CA ILE A 64 5.68 -2.49 -13.14
C ILE A 64 5.18 -2.18 -11.72
N ILE A 65 4.72 -0.95 -11.50
CA ILE A 65 4.14 -0.50 -10.23
C ILE A 65 2.91 -1.34 -9.89
N LEU A 66 2.02 -1.57 -10.85
CA LEU A 66 0.83 -2.41 -10.66
C LEU A 66 1.20 -3.83 -10.21
N VAL A 67 2.21 -4.45 -10.83
CA VAL A 67 2.68 -5.79 -10.45
C VAL A 67 3.24 -5.79 -9.02
N ILE A 68 4.03 -4.77 -8.65
CA ILE A 68 4.58 -4.63 -7.29
C ILE A 68 3.44 -4.49 -6.26
N GLU A 69 2.46 -3.63 -6.52
CA GLU A 69 1.29 -3.40 -5.68
C GLU A 69 0.47 -4.69 -5.48
N ILE A 70 0.26 -5.47 -6.55
CA ILE A 70 -0.41 -6.78 -6.46
C ILE A 70 0.37 -7.75 -5.57
N VAL A 71 1.69 -7.81 -5.70
CA VAL A 71 2.55 -8.68 -4.87
C VAL A 71 2.49 -8.26 -3.41
N ILE A 72 2.54 -6.96 -3.13
CA ILE A 72 2.40 -6.40 -1.77
C ILE A 72 1.03 -6.74 -1.20
N LEU A 73 -0.04 -6.64 -2.00
CA LEU A 73 -1.40 -6.99 -1.59
C LEU A 73 -1.48 -8.47 -1.15
N PHE A 74 -0.98 -9.40 -1.98
CA PHE A 74 -0.97 -10.82 -1.64
C PHE A 74 -0.16 -11.10 -0.38
N ALA A 75 1.00 -10.46 -0.22
CA ALA A 75 1.82 -10.58 0.98
C ALA A 75 1.06 -10.06 2.21
N ASN A 76 0.41 -8.90 2.14
CA ASN A 76 -0.37 -8.33 3.24
C ASN A 76 -1.55 -9.23 3.64
N VAL A 77 -2.29 -9.77 2.67
CA VAL A 77 -3.38 -10.73 2.93
C VAL A 77 -2.84 -12.00 3.60
N PHE A 78 -1.71 -12.51 3.13
CA PHE A 78 -1.06 -13.68 3.72
C PHE A 78 -0.60 -13.40 5.17
N MET A 79 0.02 -12.26 5.43
CA MET A 79 0.44 -11.88 6.80
C MET A 79 -0.75 -11.71 7.73
N ASN A 80 -1.85 -11.10 7.25
CA ASN A 80 -3.09 -10.98 8.03
C ASN A 80 -3.71 -12.36 8.32
N TYR A 81 -3.68 -13.30 7.37
CA TYR A 81 -4.12 -14.67 7.60
C TYR A 81 -3.25 -15.38 8.65
N LEU A 82 -1.92 -15.24 8.56
CA LEU A 82 -1.00 -15.80 9.57
C LEU A 82 -1.22 -15.21 10.96
N SER A 83 -1.54 -13.92 11.06
CA SER A 83 -1.87 -13.23 12.31
C SER A 83 -3.08 -13.88 12.99
N LYS A 84 -4.12 -14.19 12.20
CA LYS A 84 -5.34 -14.87 12.70
C LYS A 84 -5.11 -16.31 13.15
N LEU A 85 -4.05 -16.97 12.66
CA LEU A 85 -3.68 -18.33 13.08
C LEU A 85 -2.90 -18.36 14.42
N GLY A 86 -2.72 -17.23 15.10
CA GLY A 86 -2.01 -17.18 16.39
C GLY A 86 -0.51 -17.42 16.29
N LYS A 87 0.08 -17.22 15.10
CA LYS A 87 1.54 -17.23 14.91
C LYS A 87 2.19 -15.99 15.54
N SER A 88 3.51 -16.01 15.71
CA SER A 88 4.28 -14.95 16.40
C SER A 88 3.89 -13.53 15.95
N GLU A 89 3.21 -12.79 16.84
CA GLU A 89 2.70 -11.44 16.56
C GLU A 89 3.82 -10.44 16.27
N VAL A 90 4.97 -10.59 16.93
CA VAL A 90 6.15 -9.72 16.74
C VAL A 90 6.73 -9.87 15.34
N LEU A 91 6.95 -11.10 14.89
CA LEU A 91 7.55 -11.36 13.58
C LEU A 91 6.62 -10.94 12.44
N ILE A 92 5.31 -11.20 12.61
CA ILE A 92 4.29 -10.76 11.66
C ILE A 92 4.24 -9.25 11.60
N GLY A 93 4.26 -8.57 12.75
CA GLY A 93 4.16 -7.11 12.76
C GLY A 93 5.38 -6.40 12.17
N VAL A 94 6.60 -6.95 12.33
CA VAL A 94 7.80 -6.44 11.62
C VAL A 94 7.63 -6.58 10.11
N CYS A 95 7.19 -7.74 9.64
CA CYS A 95 6.96 -7.96 8.21
C CYS A 95 5.86 -7.06 7.64
N VAL A 96 4.75 -6.87 8.36
CA VAL A 96 3.68 -5.95 7.96
C VAL A 96 4.20 -4.51 7.91
N LEU A 97 5.05 -4.10 8.85
CA LEU A 97 5.66 -2.78 8.85
C LEU A 97 6.57 -2.56 7.64
N ILE A 98 7.39 -3.55 7.29
CA ILE A 98 8.24 -3.53 6.09
C ILE A 98 7.37 -3.44 4.84
N LEU A 99 6.34 -4.29 4.72
CA LEU A 99 5.40 -4.26 3.59
C LEU A 99 4.70 -2.91 3.45
N THR A 100 4.27 -2.31 4.57
CA THR A 100 3.62 -0.99 4.59
C THR A 100 4.57 0.11 4.14
N MET A 101 5.84 0.07 4.55
CA MET A 101 6.87 1.01 4.08
C MET A 101 7.16 0.85 2.59
N PHE A 102 7.27 -0.38 2.10
CA PHE A 102 7.46 -0.66 0.67
C PHE A 102 6.26 -0.18 -0.16
N ASN A 103 5.04 -0.38 0.33
CA ASN A 103 3.82 0.12 -0.29
C ASN A 103 3.84 1.65 -0.40
N LEU A 104 4.20 2.33 0.70
CA LEU A 104 4.32 3.79 0.74
C LEU A 104 5.35 4.30 -0.26
N PHE A 105 6.54 3.70 -0.28
CA PHE A 105 7.60 4.11 -1.20
C PHE A 105 7.19 3.90 -2.67
N THR A 106 6.63 2.73 -2.99
CA THR A 106 6.18 2.39 -4.35
C THR A 106 5.10 3.36 -4.81
N TYR A 107 4.12 3.64 -3.95
CA TYR A 107 3.01 4.52 -4.28
C TYR A 107 3.44 5.99 -4.39
N VAL A 108 4.38 6.46 -3.54
CA VAL A 108 4.97 7.81 -3.71
C VAL A 108 5.74 7.90 -5.02
N ALA A 109 6.54 6.88 -5.37
CA ALA A 109 7.26 6.85 -6.64
C ALA A 109 6.29 6.90 -7.84
N TYR A 110 5.18 6.16 -7.77
CA TYR A 110 4.09 6.25 -8.74
C TYR A 110 3.56 7.67 -8.88
N VAL A 111 3.18 8.32 -7.78
CA VAL A 111 2.62 9.69 -7.82
C VAL A 111 3.63 10.68 -8.40
N VAL A 112 4.90 10.60 -8.00
CA VAL A 112 5.96 11.50 -8.47
C VAL A 112 6.25 11.28 -9.96
N LEU A 113 6.38 10.04 -10.41
CA LEU A 113 6.62 9.74 -11.82
C LEU A 113 5.43 10.09 -12.71
N THR A 114 4.21 9.98 -12.20
CA THR A 114 2.98 10.16 -13.00
C THR A 114 2.51 11.61 -13.05
N PHE A 115 2.78 12.42 -12.03
CA PHE A 115 2.17 13.75 -11.91
C PHE A 115 3.18 14.89 -11.73
N VAL A 116 4.47 14.61 -11.51
CA VAL A 116 5.49 15.64 -11.29
C VAL A 116 6.52 15.68 -12.42
N PHE A 117 6.96 14.52 -12.91
CA PHE A 117 7.98 14.46 -13.96
C PHE A 117 7.43 14.36 -15.38
N TYR A 118 6.25 13.77 -15.53
CA TYR A 118 5.51 13.61 -16.76
C TYR A 118 4.14 14.28 -16.57
#